data_AF-A0A1Q2HNC8-F1
#
_entry.id   AF-A0A1Q2HNC8-F1
#
_cell.length_a   1.000
_cell.length_b   1.000
_cell.length_c   1.000
_cell.angle_alpha   90.00
_cell.angle_beta   90.00
_cell.angle_gamma   90.00
#
_symmetry.space_group_name_H-M   'P 1'
#
loop_
_entity.id
_entity.type
_entity.pdbx_description
1 polymer ?
#
loop_
_entity_poly.entity_id
_entity_poly.type
_entity_poly.pdbx_seq_one_letter_code
_entity_poly.pdbx_strand_id
1 'polypeptide(L)'
;MIDTDTTKINLKNVIYPAAALLILAVAGIFVYNRAVSDPFAVSYNFAESKVVGAFIAMFFIVFFSELKVVNKLRMILVCITGMVAIGMLLWPVAAGSSKFDAICFIGGTLTFQNSILLIAASFLAGMAGCALGWASSPMYGSLAALTGFGLWGLRTGQLSSLLMYSSTAQQQAQVYTSFRWEIFFWLAVVIAAHYGSFLTAKLFGSQRLHTPQPEVMFNWTEKAFIVPLAVCSIAGYIISRYLVLGIMLPVENFGIVHHQPLPQQIAFGLIAGFGIAAFLVRKHFKSSVEILYLSVAVAAFFTYVLLAKDSTLETVNKFLPPSYFSSPMTAVLPMQFIIYGCLGVWGGWFTSICMDKKNEENQTEQNQV
;
A
#
# COMPACT_ATOMS: atom_id res chain seq x y z
N MET A 1 44.07 5.90 -13.73
CA MET A 1 43.09 5.10 -14.48
C MET A 1 41.88 4.93 -13.58
N ILE A 2 40.85 5.75 -13.81
CA ILE A 2 39.57 5.61 -13.11
C ILE A 2 38.83 4.53 -13.90
N ASP A 3 38.63 3.38 -13.29
CA ASP A 3 37.93 2.26 -13.87
C ASP A 3 36.46 2.64 -14.00
N THR A 4 36.08 3.14 -15.17
CA THR A 4 34.70 3.46 -15.53
C THR A 4 33.97 2.17 -15.91
N ASP A 5 33.90 1.23 -14.97
CA ASP A 5 33.11 0.02 -15.13
C ASP A 5 31.64 0.35 -14.82
N THR A 6 31.07 1.13 -15.75
CA THR A 6 29.63 1.39 -15.79
C THR A 6 28.97 0.08 -16.22
N THR A 7 28.58 -0.74 -15.23
CA THR A 7 27.72 -1.91 -15.41
C THR A 7 26.58 -1.51 -16.34
N LYS A 8 26.64 -1.97 -17.59
CA LYS A 8 25.58 -1.78 -18.59
C LYS A 8 24.33 -2.44 -18.03
N ILE A 9 23.47 -1.66 -17.40
CA ILE A 9 22.16 -2.10 -16.94
C ILE A 9 21.47 -2.66 -18.18
N ASN A 10 21.21 -3.98 -18.18
CA ASN A 10 20.51 -4.61 -19.27
C ASN A 10 19.07 -4.10 -19.25
N LEU A 11 18.84 -3.02 -20.02
CA LEU A 11 17.59 -2.26 -20.06
C LEU A 11 16.40 -3.18 -20.28
N LYS A 12 16.58 -4.30 -21.00
CA LYS A 12 15.55 -5.32 -21.25
C LYS A 12 14.98 -5.93 -19.95
N ASN A 13 15.82 -6.21 -18.95
CA ASN A 13 15.39 -6.81 -17.68
C ASN A 13 14.69 -5.81 -16.74
N VAL A 14 14.70 -4.53 -17.07
CA VAL A 14 13.97 -3.47 -16.33
C VAL A 14 12.73 -3.04 -17.11
N ILE A 15 12.87 -2.88 -18.42
CA ILE A 15 11.85 -2.37 -19.31
C ILE A 15 10.74 -3.39 -19.51
N TYR A 16 11.02 -4.68 -19.71
CA TYR A 16 9.94 -5.64 -19.98
C TYR A 16 8.98 -5.84 -18.81
N PRO A 17 9.42 -5.99 -17.54
CA PRO A 17 8.49 -6.07 -16.41
C PRO A 17 7.75 -4.75 -16.16
N ALA A 18 8.44 -3.61 -16.26
CA ALA A 18 7.84 -2.30 -16.06
C ALA A 18 6.83 -1.97 -17.19
N ALA A 19 7.14 -2.32 -18.44
CA ALA A 19 6.25 -2.18 -19.58
C ALA A 19 5.08 -3.16 -19.48
N ALA A 20 5.27 -4.39 -19.01
CA ALA A 20 4.18 -5.32 -18.75
C ALA A 20 3.22 -4.78 -17.67
N LEU A 21 3.76 -4.27 -16.56
CA LEU A 21 2.97 -3.61 -15.51
C LEU A 21 2.24 -2.37 -16.03
N LEU A 22 2.90 -1.55 -16.85
CA LEU A 22 2.31 -0.37 -17.48
C LEU A 22 1.21 -0.74 -18.48
N ILE A 23 1.45 -1.72 -19.35
CA ILE A 23 0.47 -2.22 -20.33
C ILE A 23 -0.75 -2.81 -19.61
N LEU A 24 -0.54 -3.56 -18.52
CA LEU A 24 -1.63 -4.08 -17.70
C LEU A 24 -2.41 -2.97 -17.00
N ALA A 25 -1.72 -1.94 -16.49
CA ALA A 25 -2.37 -0.76 -15.91
C ALA A 25 -3.19 0.00 -16.97
N VAL A 26 -2.64 0.21 -18.16
CA VAL A 26 -3.29 0.90 -19.30
C VAL A 26 -4.48 0.08 -19.82
N ALA A 27 -4.34 -1.24 -19.95
CA ALA A 27 -5.45 -2.13 -20.33
C ALA A 27 -6.56 -2.12 -19.27
N GLY A 28 -6.21 -2.10 -17.99
CA GLY A 28 -7.15 -1.94 -16.88
C GLY A 28 -7.91 -0.61 -16.95
N ILE A 29 -7.20 0.50 -17.23
CA ILE A 29 -7.80 1.82 -17.44
C ILE A 29 -8.75 1.81 -18.65
N PHE A 30 -8.39 1.12 -19.74
CA PHE A 30 -9.22 1.07 -20.95
C PHE A 30 -10.50 0.25 -20.74
N VAL A 31 -10.40 -0.90 -20.06
CA VAL A 31 -11.56 -1.72 -19.69
C VAL A 31 -12.46 -0.96 -18.71
N TYR A 32 -11.88 -0.26 -17.74
CA TYR A 32 -12.61 0.58 -16.79
C TYR A 32 -13.33 1.75 -17.48
N ASN A 33 -12.64 2.53 -18.32
CA ASN A 33 -13.24 3.66 -19.03
C ASN A 33 -14.37 3.23 -19.97
N ARG A 34 -14.28 2.03 -20.56
CA ARG A 34 -15.34 1.45 -21.40
C ARG A 34 -16.54 0.96 -20.58
N ALA A 35 -16.34 0.57 -19.33
CA ALA A 35 -17.43 0.22 -18.42
C ALA A 35 -18.16 1.46 -17.87
N VAL A 36 -17.42 2.55 -17.62
CA VAL A 36 -17.96 3.82 -17.08
C VAL A 36 -18.76 4.63 -18.10
N SER A 37 -18.58 4.39 -19.41
CA SER A 37 -19.34 5.11 -20.46
C SER A 37 -20.83 4.75 -20.56
N ASP A 38 -21.33 3.81 -19.75
CA ASP A 38 -22.75 3.40 -19.76
C ASP A 38 -23.43 3.74 -18.41
N PRO A 39 -24.02 4.94 -18.27
CA PRO A 39 -24.41 5.51 -16.97
C PRO A 39 -25.65 4.87 -16.30
N PHE A 40 -26.26 3.84 -16.87
CA PHE A 40 -27.56 3.31 -16.40
C PHE A 40 -27.56 1.87 -15.85
N ALA A 41 -26.43 1.18 -15.75
CA ALA A 41 -26.42 -0.21 -15.33
C ALA A 41 -25.87 -0.43 -13.92
N VAL A 42 -26.79 -0.45 -12.95
CA VAL A 42 -26.56 -0.79 -11.53
C VAL A 42 -25.94 -2.20 -11.32
N SER A 43 -25.96 -3.05 -12.35
CA SER A 43 -25.33 -4.39 -12.38
C SER A 43 -23.78 -4.35 -12.41
N TYR A 44 -23.15 -3.21 -12.72
CA TYR A 44 -21.70 -3.11 -12.92
C TYR A 44 -20.84 -3.13 -11.64
N ASN A 45 -21.37 -2.75 -10.47
CA ASN A 45 -20.63 -2.79 -9.20
C ASN A 45 -20.11 -4.22 -8.85
N PHE A 46 -20.79 -5.25 -9.35
CA PHE A 46 -20.39 -6.66 -9.13
C PHE A 46 -19.37 -7.16 -10.16
N ALA A 47 -19.30 -6.55 -11.35
CA ALA A 47 -18.30 -6.85 -12.37
C ALA A 47 -16.98 -6.10 -12.09
N GLU A 48 -17.06 -4.84 -11.65
CA GLU A 48 -15.91 -4.01 -11.29
C GLU A 48 -15.13 -4.57 -10.10
N SER A 49 -15.83 -5.07 -9.08
CA SER A 49 -15.18 -5.74 -7.93
C SER A 49 -14.48 -7.06 -8.31
N LYS A 50 -15.00 -7.80 -9.31
CA LYS A 50 -14.34 -9.00 -9.86
C LYS A 50 -13.13 -8.67 -10.71
N VAL A 51 -13.19 -7.61 -11.52
CA VAL A 51 -12.06 -7.15 -12.34
C VAL A 51 -10.94 -6.66 -11.43
N VAL A 52 -11.24 -5.84 -10.42
CA VAL A 52 -10.22 -5.37 -9.47
C VAL A 52 -9.68 -6.51 -8.59
N GLY A 53 -10.53 -7.45 -8.17
CA GLY A 53 -10.10 -8.68 -7.50
C GLY A 53 -9.19 -9.54 -8.39
N ALA A 54 -9.50 -9.65 -9.68
CA ALA A 54 -8.66 -10.33 -10.66
C ALA A 54 -7.34 -9.58 -10.92
N PHE A 55 -7.33 -8.25 -10.86
CA PHE A 55 -6.10 -7.45 -10.95
C PHE A 55 -5.24 -7.55 -9.69
N ILE A 56 -5.84 -7.60 -8.50
CA ILE A 56 -5.12 -7.90 -7.25
C ILE A 56 -4.55 -9.32 -7.32
N ALA A 57 -5.34 -10.30 -7.77
CA ALA A 57 -4.85 -11.67 -7.98
C ALA A 57 -3.73 -11.71 -9.03
N MET A 58 -3.85 -10.98 -10.13
CA MET A 58 -2.84 -10.88 -11.18
C MET A 58 -1.58 -10.17 -10.70
N PHE A 59 -1.72 -9.13 -9.86
CA PHE A 59 -0.62 -8.46 -9.19
C PHE A 59 0.13 -9.47 -8.32
N PHE A 60 -0.57 -10.25 -7.49
CA PHE A 60 0.06 -11.34 -6.73
C PHE A 60 0.72 -12.38 -7.65
N ILE A 61 0.10 -12.76 -8.77
CA ILE A 61 0.68 -13.70 -9.74
C ILE A 61 1.97 -13.15 -10.37
N VAL A 62 2.02 -11.87 -10.74
CA VAL A 62 3.20 -11.22 -11.33
C VAL A 62 4.32 -11.07 -10.31
N PHE A 63 4.00 -10.72 -9.07
CA PHE A 63 4.99 -10.60 -7.98
C PHE A 63 5.57 -11.95 -7.55
N PHE A 64 4.83 -13.05 -7.74
CA PHE A 64 5.25 -14.39 -7.30
C PHE A 64 5.62 -15.33 -8.42
N SER A 65 5.62 -14.93 -9.69
CA SER A 65 5.95 -15.80 -10.81
C SER A 65 7.34 -16.43 -10.64
N GLU A 66 8.31 -15.65 -10.17
CA GLU A 66 9.73 -16.00 -10.02
C GLU A 66 10.08 -16.84 -8.77
N LEU A 67 9.13 -17.06 -7.86
CA LEU A 67 9.40 -17.84 -6.63
C LEU A 67 9.33 -19.35 -6.86
N LYS A 68 10.13 -20.11 -6.11
CA LYS A 68 9.92 -21.56 -5.95
C LYS A 68 8.53 -21.81 -5.36
N VAL A 69 7.83 -22.86 -5.83
CA VAL A 69 6.45 -23.19 -5.40
C VAL A 69 6.30 -23.24 -3.88
N VAL A 70 7.29 -23.80 -3.18
CA VAL A 70 7.31 -23.87 -1.71
C VAL A 70 7.22 -22.47 -1.06
N ASN A 71 7.95 -21.49 -1.58
CA ASN A 71 7.92 -20.12 -1.05
C ASN A 71 6.58 -19.44 -1.36
N LYS A 72 5.97 -19.71 -2.53
CA LYS A 72 4.62 -19.22 -2.85
C LYS A 72 3.59 -19.76 -1.86
N LEU A 73 3.60 -21.07 -1.59
CA LEU A 73 2.68 -21.70 -0.65
C LEU A 73 2.84 -21.15 0.77
N ARG A 74 4.09 -20.96 1.23
CA ARG A 74 4.38 -20.33 2.53
C ARG A 74 3.82 -18.93 2.63
N MET A 75 4.04 -18.10 1.61
CA MET A 75 3.49 -16.76 1.57
C MET A 75 1.96 -16.74 1.59
N ILE A 76 1.30 -17.61 0.80
CA ILE A 76 -0.16 -17.76 0.80
C ILE A 76 -0.65 -18.12 2.21
N LEU A 77 0.02 -19.07 2.88
CA LEU A 77 -0.32 -19.46 4.25
C LEU A 77 -0.19 -18.28 5.23
N VAL A 78 0.86 -17.47 5.11
CA VAL A 78 1.05 -16.26 5.91
C VAL A 78 -0.07 -15.25 5.67
N CYS A 79 -0.44 -15.01 4.40
CA CYS A 79 -1.54 -14.12 4.03
C CYS A 79 -2.88 -14.59 4.62
N ILE A 80 -3.21 -15.87 4.45
CA ILE A 80 -4.45 -16.46 4.97
C ILE A 80 -4.49 -16.34 6.51
N THR A 81 -3.38 -16.63 7.18
CA THR A 81 -3.28 -16.50 8.64
C THR A 81 -3.55 -15.06 9.08
N GLY A 82 -2.96 -14.09 8.39
CA GLY A 82 -3.21 -12.67 8.62
C GLY A 82 -4.68 -12.27 8.44
N MET A 83 -5.28 -12.69 7.32
CA MET A 83 -6.69 -12.44 7.00
C MET A 83 -7.64 -13.04 8.04
N VAL A 84 -7.36 -14.24 8.54
CA VAL A 84 -8.18 -14.88 9.58
C VAL A 84 -7.96 -14.21 10.93
N ALA A 85 -6.71 -14.15 11.41
CA ALA A 85 -6.38 -13.69 12.75
C ALA A 85 -6.70 -12.21 12.96
N ILE A 86 -6.27 -11.33 12.04
CA ILE A 86 -6.54 -9.89 12.14
C ILE A 86 -7.82 -9.56 11.39
N GLY A 87 -7.92 -9.99 10.12
CA GLY A 87 -9.02 -9.57 9.24
C GLY A 87 -10.42 -10.01 9.70
N MET A 88 -10.54 -11.17 10.33
CA MET A 88 -11.81 -11.74 10.79
C MET A 88 -11.95 -11.72 12.31
N LEU A 89 -11.02 -12.35 13.04
CA LEU A 89 -11.15 -12.53 14.49
C LEU A 89 -10.97 -11.22 15.27
N LEU A 90 -10.09 -10.34 14.82
CA LEU A 90 -9.84 -9.05 15.46
C LEU A 90 -10.83 -7.95 15.02
N TRP A 91 -11.64 -8.19 13.98
CA TRP A 91 -12.59 -7.20 13.46
C TRP A 91 -13.48 -6.54 14.53
N PRO A 92 -14.04 -7.27 15.53
CA PRO A 92 -14.88 -6.66 16.56
C PRO A 92 -14.22 -5.53 17.36
N VAL A 93 -12.89 -5.45 17.37
CA VAL A 93 -12.13 -4.39 18.05
C VAL A 93 -12.27 -3.04 17.34
N ALA A 94 -12.46 -3.05 16.02
CA ALA A 94 -12.57 -1.84 15.20
C ALA A 94 -13.95 -1.70 14.53
N ALA A 95 -14.85 -2.66 14.74
CA ALA A 95 -16.19 -2.61 14.22
C ALA A 95 -16.97 -1.47 14.86
N GLY A 96 -17.43 -0.52 14.04
CA GLY A 96 -18.36 0.51 14.47
C GLY A 96 -19.75 -0.05 14.77
N SER A 97 -20.60 0.83 15.30
CA SER A 97 -22.02 0.53 15.56
C SER A 97 -22.80 0.24 14.28
N SER A 98 -22.38 0.85 13.17
CA SER A 98 -22.91 0.64 11.83
C SER A 98 -21.91 -0.08 10.94
N LYS A 99 -22.42 -0.84 9.96
CA LYS A 99 -21.62 -1.53 8.94
C LYS A 99 -20.84 -0.58 8.03
N PHE A 100 -21.18 0.72 8.05
CA PHE A 100 -20.59 1.75 7.19
C PHE A 100 -19.72 2.74 7.95
N ASP A 101 -19.39 2.47 9.21
CA ASP A 101 -18.53 3.35 9.99
C ASP A 101 -17.08 3.24 9.50
N ALA A 102 -16.46 4.39 9.25
CA ALA A 102 -15.06 4.47 8.89
C ALA A 102 -14.20 4.15 10.12
N ILE A 103 -13.19 3.29 9.95
CA ILE A 103 -12.21 3.02 11.01
C ILE A 103 -11.32 4.25 11.13
N CYS A 104 -11.53 5.03 12.19
CA CYS A 104 -10.76 6.24 12.49
C CYS A 104 -10.93 6.67 13.95
N PHE A 105 -9.99 7.47 14.46
CA PHE A 105 -10.08 7.98 15.83
C PHE A 105 -11.23 8.99 15.99
N ILE A 106 -11.40 9.88 15.01
CA ILE A 106 -12.41 10.94 15.09
C ILE A 106 -13.84 10.40 15.02
N GLY A 107 -14.06 9.29 14.32
CA GLY A 107 -15.34 8.58 14.28
C GLY A 107 -15.63 7.76 15.54
N GLY A 108 -14.71 7.71 16.51
CA GLY A 108 -14.88 6.98 17.77
C GLY A 108 -14.81 5.46 17.65
N THR A 109 -14.60 4.91 16.46
CA THR A 109 -14.46 3.46 16.23
C THR A 109 -13.17 2.89 16.81
N LEU A 110 -12.14 3.74 16.96
CA LEU A 110 -10.86 3.36 17.53
C LEU A 110 -10.60 4.08 18.85
N THR A 111 -10.58 3.33 19.95
CA THR A 111 -10.20 3.82 21.29
C THR A 111 -8.72 3.60 21.56
N PHE A 112 -8.14 4.32 22.53
CA PHE A 112 -6.74 4.13 22.93
C PHE A 112 -6.42 2.68 23.35
N GLN A 113 -7.32 2.03 24.09
CA GLN A 113 -7.19 0.63 24.48
C GLN A 113 -7.15 -0.29 23.26
N ASN A 114 -8.05 -0.06 22.30
CA ASN A 114 -8.10 -0.82 21.05
C ASN A 114 -6.82 -0.58 20.23
N SER A 115 -6.30 0.64 20.19
CA SER A 115 -5.04 0.96 19.51
C SER A 115 -3.85 0.17 20.04
N ILE A 116 -3.69 0.05 21.37
CA ILE A 116 -2.64 -0.78 21.97
C ILE A 116 -2.80 -2.24 21.54
N LEU A 117 -4.04 -2.74 21.58
CA LEU A 117 -4.35 -4.11 21.18
C LEU A 117 -4.06 -4.36 19.70
N LEU A 118 -4.30 -3.39 18.81
CA LEU A 118 -3.93 -3.51 17.39
C LEU A 118 -2.42 -3.56 17.18
N ILE A 119 -1.65 -2.72 17.88
CA ILE A 119 -0.19 -2.74 17.78
C ILE A 119 0.34 -4.10 18.26
N ALA A 120 -0.15 -4.60 19.40
CA ALA A 120 0.24 -5.90 19.94
C ALA A 120 -0.16 -7.06 19.00
N ALA A 121 -1.39 -7.06 18.48
CA ALA A 121 -1.85 -8.07 17.54
C ALA A 121 -1.05 -8.04 16.23
N SER A 122 -0.69 -6.86 15.74
CA SER A 122 0.14 -6.69 14.56
C SER A 122 1.55 -7.27 14.79
N PHE A 123 2.16 -6.98 15.94
CA PHE A 123 3.44 -7.55 16.34
C PHE A 123 3.39 -9.09 16.39
N LEU A 124 2.38 -9.65 17.05
CA LEU A 124 2.17 -11.10 17.15
C LEU A 124 1.89 -11.74 15.79
N ALA A 125 1.14 -11.08 14.91
CA ALA A 125 0.92 -11.55 13.55
C ALA A 125 2.22 -11.55 12.73
N GLY A 126 3.07 -10.54 12.93
CA GLY A 126 4.44 -10.53 12.39
C GLY A 126 5.25 -11.74 12.85
N MET A 127 5.18 -12.05 14.14
CA MET A 127 5.85 -13.23 14.70
C MET A 127 5.33 -14.53 14.09
N ALA A 128 4.01 -14.74 14.11
CA ALA A 128 3.36 -15.92 13.56
C ALA A 128 3.64 -16.08 12.06
N GLY A 129 3.56 -14.97 11.30
CA GLY A 129 3.84 -14.95 9.88
C GLY A 129 5.30 -15.34 9.58
N CYS A 130 6.26 -14.91 10.39
CA CYS A 130 7.65 -15.33 10.24
C CYS A 130 7.83 -16.82 10.55
N ALA A 131 7.20 -17.32 11.63
CA ALA A 131 7.26 -18.74 11.98
C ALA A 131 6.68 -19.64 10.86
N LEU A 132 5.52 -19.26 10.30
CA LEU A 132 4.84 -19.98 9.21
C LEU A 132 5.56 -19.83 7.86
N GLY A 133 6.08 -18.64 7.58
CA GLY A 133 6.82 -18.31 6.36
C GLY A 133 8.20 -18.97 6.28
N TRP A 134 8.60 -19.70 7.33
CA TRP A 134 9.94 -20.16 7.65
C TRP A 134 10.76 -19.09 8.37
N ALA A 135 11.17 -19.39 9.60
CA ALA A 135 11.78 -18.43 10.51
C ALA A 135 13.08 -17.80 9.99
N SER A 136 13.72 -18.40 8.96
CA SER A 136 14.91 -17.81 8.34
C SER A 136 14.65 -16.70 7.32
N SER A 137 13.39 -16.32 7.10
CA SER A 137 13.03 -15.21 6.23
C SER A 137 12.09 -14.25 6.97
N PRO A 138 12.64 -13.33 7.80
CA PRO A 138 11.82 -12.35 8.54
C PRO A 138 10.97 -11.47 7.61
N MET A 139 11.32 -11.38 6.33
CA MET A 139 10.61 -10.58 5.34
C MET A 139 9.15 -10.97 5.16
N TYR A 140 8.79 -12.23 5.37
CA TYR A 140 7.41 -12.69 5.17
C TYR A 140 6.47 -12.28 6.29
N GLY A 141 6.96 -12.10 7.52
CA GLY A 141 6.08 -11.97 8.67
C GLY A 141 5.20 -10.72 8.64
N SER A 142 5.70 -9.58 8.16
CA SER A 142 4.90 -8.35 8.07
C SER A 142 3.71 -8.49 7.11
N LEU A 143 3.75 -9.44 6.17
CA LEU A 143 2.67 -9.68 5.23
C LEU A 143 1.40 -10.20 5.91
N ALA A 144 1.52 -10.93 7.03
CA ALA A 144 0.35 -11.37 7.80
C ALA A 144 -0.48 -10.17 8.30
N ALA A 145 0.17 -9.21 8.95
CA ALA A 145 -0.52 -8.01 9.42
C ALA A 145 -1.07 -7.18 8.27
N LEU A 146 -0.25 -6.93 7.24
CA LEU A 146 -0.63 -6.14 6.08
C LEU A 146 -1.85 -6.70 5.35
N THR A 147 -1.93 -8.02 5.14
CA THR A 147 -3.09 -8.66 4.50
C THR A 147 -4.31 -8.73 5.41
N GLY A 148 -4.11 -8.94 6.71
CA GLY A 148 -5.17 -8.88 7.72
C GLY A 148 -5.86 -7.51 7.78
N PHE A 149 -5.07 -6.45 7.91
CA PHE A 149 -5.59 -5.09 7.85
C PHE A 149 -6.03 -4.71 6.42
N GLY A 150 -5.47 -5.30 5.37
CA GLY A 150 -5.97 -5.13 4.01
C GLY A 150 -7.43 -5.54 3.88
N LEU A 151 -7.83 -6.64 4.53
CA LEU A 151 -9.24 -7.06 4.58
C LEU A 151 -10.11 -6.03 5.33
N TRP A 152 -9.59 -5.41 6.39
CA TRP A 152 -10.31 -4.32 7.07
C TRP A 152 -10.49 -3.11 6.15
N GLY A 153 -9.50 -2.80 5.32
CA GLY A 153 -9.59 -1.72 4.33
C GLY A 153 -10.70 -1.94 3.29
N LEU A 154 -11.12 -3.19 3.06
CA LEU A 154 -12.26 -3.53 2.21
C LEU A 154 -13.60 -3.47 2.95
N ARG A 155 -13.58 -3.58 4.28
CA ARG A 155 -14.76 -3.65 5.14
C ARG A 155 -15.09 -2.32 5.83
N THR A 156 -14.12 -1.41 5.94
CA THR A 156 -14.30 -0.09 6.54
C THR A 156 -15.31 0.74 5.74
N GLY A 157 -16.01 1.63 6.44
CA GLY A 157 -16.81 2.69 5.84
C GLY A 157 -16.01 3.59 4.89
N GLN A 158 -16.74 4.40 4.12
CA GLN A 158 -16.16 5.37 3.21
C GLN A 158 -15.95 6.72 3.90
N LEU A 159 -15.01 7.53 3.38
CA LEU A 159 -14.82 8.88 3.90
C LEU A 159 -16.08 9.74 3.71
N SER A 160 -16.77 9.59 2.59
CA SER A 160 -18.05 10.25 2.33
C SER A 160 -19.06 10.05 3.48
N SER A 161 -19.17 8.84 4.04
CA SER A 161 -20.05 8.53 5.17
C SER A 161 -19.64 9.27 6.45
N LEU A 162 -18.34 9.42 6.71
CA LEU A 162 -17.85 10.21 7.84
C LEU A 162 -18.12 11.71 7.65
N LEU A 163 -17.95 12.21 6.43
CA LEU A 163 -18.18 13.62 6.10
C LEU A 163 -19.66 13.99 6.09
N MET A 164 -20.58 13.04 5.88
CA MET A 164 -22.02 13.29 6.02
C MET A 164 -22.42 13.74 7.44
N TYR A 165 -21.71 13.27 8.47
CA TYR A 165 -21.92 13.71 9.86
C TYR A 165 -21.16 15.02 10.19
N SER A 166 -20.28 15.46 9.30
CA SER A 166 -19.49 16.70 9.42
C SER A 166 -20.00 17.72 8.41
N SER A 167 -21.16 18.32 8.70
CA SER A 167 -21.92 19.13 7.74
C SER A 167 -21.30 20.48 7.42
N THR A 168 -20.37 20.99 8.25
CA THR A 168 -19.70 22.27 8.02
C THR A 168 -18.28 22.08 7.50
N ALA A 169 -17.80 23.02 6.67
CA ALA A 169 -16.43 23.01 6.16
C ALA A 169 -15.38 22.97 7.29
N GLN A 170 -15.66 23.63 8.42
CA GLN A 170 -14.81 23.62 9.61
C GLN A 170 -14.74 22.23 10.25
N GLN A 171 -15.86 21.51 10.37
CA GLN A 171 -15.87 20.14 10.90
C GLN A 171 -15.11 19.18 9.98
N GLN A 172 -15.28 19.33 8.67
CA GLN A 172 -14.51 18.50 7.72
C GLN A 172 -13.01 18.80 7.77
N ALA A 173 -12.61 20.07 7.91
CA ALA A 173 -11.21 20.44 8.12
C ALA A 173 -10.62 19.81 9.39
N GLN A 174 -11.41 19.67 10.46
CA GLN A 174 -11.01 18.94 11.67
C GLN A 174 -10.80 17.45 11.40
N VAL A 175 -11.68 16.80 10.62
CA VAL A 175 -11.50 15.41 10.17
C VAL A 175 -10.16 15.23 9.47
N TYR A 176 -9.86 16.06 8.47
CA TYR A 176 -8.59 15.99 7.74
C TYR A 176 -7.38 16.34 8.62
N THR A 177 -7.54 17.24 9.59
CA THR A 177 -6.48 17.56 10.54
C THR A 177 -6.16 16.36 11.46
N SER A 178 -7.17 15.62 11.90
CA SER A 178 -6.99 14.38 12.65
C SER A 178 -6.28 13.31 11.83
N PHE A 179 -6.65 13.18 10.55
CA PHE A 179 -6.05 12.21 9.63
C PHE A 179 -4.55 12.36 9.45
N ARG A 180 -4.02 13.60 9.51
CA ARG A 180 -2.57 13.87 9.43
C ARG A 180 -1.76 13.10 10.47
N TRP A 181 -2.32 12.92 11.66
CA TRP A 181 -1.66 12.22 12.77
C TRP A 181 -1.98 10.74 12.79
N GLU A 182 -3.20 10.38 12.37
CA GLU A 182 -3.64 8.99 12.32
C GLU A 182 -2.80 8.12 11.37
N ILE A 183 -2.23 8.70 10.32
CA ILE A 183 -1.26 8.03 9.43
C ILE A 183 -0.10 7.40 10.23
N PHE A 184 0.45 8.11 11.20
CA PHE A 184 1.60 7.62 11.97
C PHE A 184 1.23 6.48 12.89
N PHE A 185 -0.01 6.45 13.39
CA PHE A 185 -0.54 5.31 14.13
C PHE A 185 -0.58 4.06 13.25
N TRP A 186 -1.18 4.15 12.05
CA TRP A 186 -1.22 3.01 11.13
C TRP A 186 0.17 2.58 10.65
N LEU A 187 1.10 3.53 10.48
CA LEU A 187 2.49 3.20 10.20
C LEU A 187 3.13 2.43 11.36
N ALA A 188 2.90 2.85 12.61
CA ALA A 188 3.39 2.15 13.79
C ALA A 188 2.84 0.71 13.86
N VAL A 189 1.59 0.48 13.47
CA VAL A 189 1.00 -0.86 13.35
C VAL A 189 1.77 -1.72 12.32
N VAL A 190 2.10 -1.18 11.15
CA VAL A 190 2.89 -1.90 10.12
C VAL A 190 4.30 -2.20 10.62
N ILE A 191 4.96 -1.21 11.24
CA ILE A 191 6.31 -1.34 11.78
C ILE A 191 6.34 -2.40 12.90
N ALA A 192 5.32 -2.46 13.76
CA ALA A 192 5.21 -3.46 14.80
C ALA A 192 5.22 -4.90 14.24
N ALA A 193 4.46 -5.16 13.17
CA ALA A 193 4.51 -6.46 12.49
C ALA A 193 5.89 -6.78 11.92
N HIS A 194 6.54 -5.77 11.34
CA HIS A 194 7.89 -5.93 10.81
C HIS A 194 8.87 -6.37 11.91
N TYR A 195 8.88 -5.68 13.06
CA TYR A 195 9.75 -6.03 14.18
C TYR A 195 9.39 -7.35 14.86
N GLY A 196 8.10 -7.72 14.93
CA GLY A 196 7.69 -9.04 15.42
C GLY A 196 8.28 -10.17 14.55
N SER A 197 8.35 -9.94 13.24
CA SER A 197 8.98 -10.88 12.30
C SER A 197 10.48 -11.04 12.57
N PHE A 198 11.19 -9.93 12.79
CA PHE A 198 12.62 -9.96 13.13
C PHE A 198 12.91 -10.62 14.47
N LEU A 199 12.09 -10.37 15.50
CA LEU A 199 12.25 -11.04 16.79
C LEU A 199 12.13 -12.55 16.63
N THR A 200 11.15 -13.01 15.84
CA THR A 200 10.95 -14.44 15.58
C THR A 200 12.15 -15.05 14.87
N ALA A 201 12.65 -14.42 13.81
CA ALA A 201 13.85 -14.89 13.13
C ALA A 201 15.07 -14.99 14.06
N LYS A 202 15.21 -14.03 15.00
CA LYS A 202 16.26 -14.05 16.02
C LYS A 202 16.08 -15.20 17.01
N LEU A 203 14.84 -15.46 17.47
CA LEU A 203 14.54 -16.52 18.44
C LEU A 203 14.77 -17.93 17.88
N PHE A 204 14.45 -18.16 16.60
CA PHE A 204 14.64 -19.47 15.97
C PHE A 204 16.09 -19.73 15.51
N GLY A 205 17.04 -18.92 15.97
CA GLY A 205 18.45 -19.11 15.67
C GLY A 205 18.71 -19.13 14.17
N SER A 206 17.95 -18.33 13.40
CA SER A 206 18.18 -18.21 11.97
C SER A 206 19.63 -17.79 11.79
N GLN A 207 20.48 -18.76 11.43
CA GLN A 207 21.73 -18.44 10.75
C GLN A 207 21.32 -17.50 9.64
N ARG A 208 22.04 -16.39 9.49
CA ARG A 208 21.89 -15.45 8.38
C ARG A 208 22.20 -16.22 7.09
N LEU A 209 21.30 -17.10 6.67
CA LEU A 209 21.30 -17.74 5.38
C LEU A 209 21.30 -16.60 4.36
N HIS A 210 21.81 -16.88 3.17
CA HIS A 210 21.92 -15.96 2.04
C HIS A 210 20.54 -15.47 1.52
N THR A 211 19.57 -15.19 2.40
CA THR A 211 18.69 -14.05 2.22
C THR A 211 19.58 -12.81 2.11
N PRO A 212 19.53 -12.09 0.98
CA PRO A 212 20.28 -10.87 0.77
C PRO A 212 19.86 -10.01 1.91
N GLN A 213 20.83 -9.74 2.77
CA GLN A 213 20.60 -8.75 3.78
C GLN A 213 20.15 -7.49 3.05
N PRO A 214 19.27 -6.67 3.62
CA PRO A 214 19.37 -5.26 3.27
C PRO A 214 20.84 -4.90 3.53
N GLU A 215 21.64 -4.73 2.46
CA GLU A 215 23.07 -4.43 2.56
C GLU A 215 23.32 -3.17 3.40
N VAL A 216 22.26 -2.41 3.67
CA VAL A 216 22.27 -1.25 4.52
C VAL A 216 21.26 -1.47 5.64
N MET A 217 21.73 -1.91 6.82
CA MET A 217 21.00 -1.64 8.05
C MET A 217 20.79 -0.13 8.13
N PHE A 218 19.57 0.28 8.46
CA PHE A 218 19.10 1.68 8.51
C PHE A 218 20.16 2.61 9.11
N ASN A 219 20.94 3.31 8.27
CA ASN A 219 21.93 4.28 8.72
C ASN A 219 21.30 5.68 8.65
N TRP A 220 20.65 6.11 9.75
CA TRP A 220 20.03 7.43 9.90
C TRP A 220 21.01 8.59 9.62
N THR A 221 22.32 8.32 9.65
CA THR A 221 23.37 9.35 9.52
C THR A 221 23.77 9.65 8.07
N GLU A 222 23.37 8.82 7.11
CA GLU A 222 23.65 9.11 5.70
C GLU A 222 22.57 10.00 5.11
N LYS A 223 22.95 11.20 4.66
CA LYS A 223 22.10 12.12 3.87
C LYS A 223 21.44 11.45 2.65
N ALA A 224 21.91 10.26 2.27
CA ALA A 224 21.41 9.43 1.19
C ALA A 224 20.00 8.84 1.41
N PHE A 225 19.46 8.76 2.64
CA PHE A 225 18.11 8.17 2.83
C PHE A 225 16.96 9.12 2.40
N ILE A 226 17.19 10.44 2.38
CA ILE A 226 16.18 11.44 2.05
C ILE A 226 15.76 11.32 0.58
N VAL A 227 16.71 11.00 -0.31
CA VAL A 227 16.45 10.87 -1.75
C VAL A 227 15.48 9.72 -2.07
N PRO A 228 15.72 8.45 -1.69
CA PRO A 228 14.78 7.36 -1.94
C PRO A 228 13.44 7.57 -1.22
N LEU A 229 13.44 8.17 -0.02
CA LEU A 229 12.21 8.56 0.68
C LEU A 229 11.37 9.53 -0.18
N ALA A 230 11.97 10.63 -0.63
CA ALA A 230 11.30 11.66 -1.41
C ALA A 230 10.83 11.11 -2.77
N VAL A 231 11.72 10.42 -3.50
CA VAL A 231 11.41 9.85 -4.83
C VAL A 231 10.28 8.82 -4.72
N CYS A 232 10.33 7.91 -3.73
CA CYS A 232 9.27 6.91 -3.54
C CYS A 232 7.94 7.56 -3.15
N SER A 233 7.96 8.58 -2.27
CA SER A 233 6.75 9.31 -1.87
C SER A 233 6.09 10.00 -3.06
N ILE A 234 6.88 10.74 -3.85
CA ILE A 234 6.39 11.51 -5.00
C ILE A 234 5.91 10.58 -6.11
N ALA A 235 6.74 9.60 -6.51
CA ALA A 235 6.38 8.66 -7.58
C ALA A 235 5.18 7.81 -7.17
N GLY A 236 5.17 7.27 -5.95
CA GLY A 236 4.08 6.49 -5.40
C GLY A 236 2.77 7.28 -5.37
N TYR A 237 2.80 8.53 -4.91
CA TYR A 237 1.64 9.41 -4.92
C TYR A 237 1.14 9.70 -6.34
N ILE A 238 2.02 10.11 -7.26
CA ILE A 238 1.64 10.46 -8.63
C ILE A 238 1.02 9.26 -9.33
N ILE A 239 1.66 8.09 -9.29
CA ILE A 239 1.14 6.88 -9.93
C ILE A 239 -0.19 6.48 -9.28
N SER A 240 -0.27 6.46 -7.95
CA SER A 240 -1.51 6.12 -7.23
C SER A 240 -2.64 7.07 -7.57
N ARG A 241 -2.39 8.38 -7.72
CA ARG A 241 -3.42 9.36 -8.09
C ARG A 241 -4.10 9.04 -9.42
N TYR A 242 -3.36 8.49 -10.39
CA TYR A 242 -3.92 8.08 -11.68
C TYR A 242 -4.58 6.70 -11.65
N LEU A 243 -4.19 5.83 -10.72
CA LEU A 243 -4.71 4.46 -10.60
C LEU A 243 -5.85 4.30 -9.60
N VAL A 244 -5.96 5.20 -8.60
CA VAL A 244 -7.14 5.31 -7.73
C VAL A 244 -8.22 6.01 -8.54
N LEU A 245 -8.89 5.22 -9.36
CA LEU A 245 -9.93 5.69 -10.25
C LEU A 245 -11.20 5.99 -9.43
N GLY A 246 -11.78 7.16 -9.67
CA GLY A 246 -13.12 7.53 -9.22
C GLY A 246 -13.89 8.13 -10.39
N ILE A 247 -15.22 8.15 -10.32
CA ILE A 247 -16.04 8.76 -11.37
C ILE A 247 -15.65 10.26 -11.43
N MET A 248 -15.18 10.69 -12.59
CA MET A 248 -14.78 12.07 -12.83
C MET A 248 -16.00 12.87 -13.28
N LEU A 249 -16.26 13.99 -12.62
CA LEU A 249 -17.30 14.92 -13.01
C LEU A 249 -16.64 16.26 -13.35
N PRO A 250 -16.73 16.74 -14.61
CA PRO A 250 -16.35 18.11 -14.91
C PRO A 250 -17.40 19.04 -14.32
N VAL A 251 -16.99 19.99 -13.49
CA VAL A 251 -17.86 20.99 -12.88
C VAL A 251 -17.36 22.37 -13.25
N GLU A 252 -18.28 23.20 -13.74
CA GLU A 252 -18.02 24.59 -14.08
C GLU A 252 -17.38 25.30 -12.87
N ASN A 253 -16.27 26.01 -13.10
CA ASN A 253 -15.45 26.70 -12.08
C ASN A 253 -14.59 25.83 -11.14
N PHE A 254 -14.77 24.51 -11.08
CA PHE A 254 -13.97 23.62 -10.21
C PHE A 254 -13.05 22.66 -10.96
N GLY A 255 -13.19 22.59 -12.29
CA GLY A 255 -12.44 21.65 -13.11
C GLY A 255 -12.96 20.23 -12.92
N ILE A 256 -12.08 19.26 -12.75
CA ILE A 256 -12.45 17.86 -12.59
C ILE A 256 -12.52 17.53 -11.10
N VAL A 257 -13.70 17.11 -10.64
CA VAL A 257 -13.89 16.53 -9.30
C VAL A 257 -14.09 15.03 -9.40
N HIS A 258 -13.81 14.33 -8.31
CA HIS A 258 -13.83 12.88 -8.25
C HIS A 258 -14.86 12.41 -7.23
N HIS A 259 -15.77 11.53 -7.64
CA HIS A 259 -16.61 10.80 -6.70
C HIS A 259 -15.76 9.83 -5.85
N GLN A 260 -16.20 9.57 -4.62
CA GLN A 260 -15.63 8.58 -3.70
C GLN A 260 -15.25 7.29 -4.47
N PRO A 261 -13.96 6.95 -4.53
CA PRO A 261 -13.50 5.71 -5.13
C PRO A 261 -13.98 4.50 -4.31
N LEU A 262 -14.23 3.40 -4.99
CA LEU A 262 -14.56 2.12 -4.34
C LEU A 262 -13.33 1.59 -3.58
N PRO A 263 -13.52 0.89 -2.44
CA PRO A 263 -12.41 0.34 -1.64
C PRO A 263 -11.44 -0.52 -2.45
N GLN A 264 -11.93 -1.24 -3.46
CA GLN A 264 -11.09 -2.06 -4.34
C GLN A 264 -10.21 -1.20 -5.25
N GLN A 265 -10.74 -0.10 -5.81
CA GLN A 265 -9.98 0.84 -6.63
C GLN A 265 -8.87 1.53 -5.82
N ILE A 266 -9.19 1.89 -4.58
CA ILE A 266 -8.22 2.40 -3.60
C ILE A 266 -7.10 1.37 -3.38
N ALA A 267 -7.48 0.12 -3.08
CA ALA A 267 -6.53 -0.97 -2.86
C ALA A 267 -5.61 -1.16 -4.07
N PHE A 268 -6.18 -1.30 -5.27
CA PHE A 268 -5.43 -1.46 -6.50
C PHE A 268 -4.49 -0.28 -6.75
N GLY A 269 -5.00 0.95 -6.71
CA GLY A 269 -4.22 2.13 -7.06
C GLY A 269 -3.04 2.36 -6.14
N LEU A 270 -3.22 2.16 -4.83
CA LEU A 270 -2.14 2.28 -3.84
C LEU A 270 -1.15 1.12 -3.92
N ILE A 271 -1.62 -0.12 -4.02
CA ILE A 271 -0.74 -1.30 -4.11
C ILE A 271 0.12 -1.22 -5.38
N ALA A 272 -0.50 -0.93 -6.52
CA ALA A 272 0.21 -0.82 -7.79
C ALA A 272 1.13 0.40 -7.84
N GLY A 273 0.64 1.57 -7.42
CA GLY A 273 1.40 2.82 -7.45
C GLY A 273 2.64 2.76 -6.56
N PHE A 274 2.49 2.38 -5.30
CA PHE A 274 3.63 2.22 -4.40
C PHE A 274 4.48 0.98 -4.71
N GLY A 275 3.91 -0.08 -5.28
CA GLY A 275 4.67 -1.24 -5.72
C GLY A 275 5.63 -0.93 -6.87
N ILE A 276 5.18 -0.22 -7.89
CA ILE A 276 6.03 0.24 -8.99
C ILE A 276 7.12 1.20 -8.46
N ALA A 277 6.74 2.17 -7.63
CA ALA A 277 7.67 3.14 -7.08
C ALA A 277 8.74 2.47 -6.19
N ALA A 278 8.34 1.59 -5.27
CA ALA A 278 9.25 0.87 -4.38
C ALA A 278 10.20 -0.06 -5.14
N PHE A 279 9.70 -0.75 -6.18
CA PHE A 279 10.52 -1.58 -7.05
C PHE A 279 11.63 -0.75 -7.71
N LEU A 280 11.27 0.37 -8.35
CA LEU A 280 12.22 1.23 -9.04
C LEU A 280 13.22 1.87 -8.07
N VAL A 281 12.75 2.40 -6.93
CA VAL A 281 13.61 3.06 -5.94
C VAL A 281 14.56 2.06 -5.31
N ARG A 282 14.09 0.87 -4.91
CA ARG A 282 14.97 -0.17 -4.37
C ARG A 282 16.03 -0.56 -5.41
N LYS A 283 15.66 -0.75 -6.67
CA LYS A 283 16.58 -1.15 -7.73
C LYS A 283 17.73 -0.17 -7.96
N HIS A 284 17.48 1.14 -7.76
CA HIS A 284 18.50 2.18 -7.96
C HIS A 284 19.26 2.54 -6.68
N PHE A 285 18.58 2.58 -5.54
CA PHE A 285 19.12 3.11 -4.29
C PHE A 285 19.39 2.04 -3.22
N LYS A 286 19.11 0.75 -3.51
CA LYS A 286 19.23 -0.38 -2.58
C LYS A 286 18.58 -0.13 -1.21
N SER A 287 17.50 0.64 -1.19
CA SER A 287 16.89 1.13 0.05
C SER A 287 16.23 0.03 0.88
N SER A 288 16.23 0.22 2.19
CA SER A 288 15.54 -0.66 3.14
C SER A 288 14.02 -0.48 3.03
N VAL A 289 13.25 -1.51 3.41
CA VAL A 289 11.79 -1.49 3.29
C VAL A 289 11.15 -0.47 4.23
N GLU A 290 11.77 -0.18 5.38
CA GLU A 290 11.29 0.75 6.39
C GLU A 290 11.31 2.19 5.88
N ILE A 291 12.35 2.58 5.14
CA ILE A 291 12.42 3.89 4.46
C ILE A 291 11.27 3.98 3.44
N LEU A 292 10.99 2.88 2.73
CA LEU A 292 9.92 2.85 1.75
C LEU A 292 8.53 2.83 2.42
N TYR A 293 8.35 2.22 3.60
CA TYR A 293 7.12 2.35 4.37
C TYR A 293 6.89 3.78 4.86
N LEU A 294 7.96 4.45 5.33
CA LEU A 294 7.90 5.85 5.72
C LEU A 294 7.49 6.74 4.52
N SER A 295 7.86 6.38 3.29
CA SER A 295 7.46 7.12 2.09
C SER A 295 5.94 7.15 1.87
N VAL A 296 5.24 6.06 2.22
CA VAL A 296 3.77 5.98 2.17
C VAL A 296 3.17 6.98 3.15
N ALA A 297 3.69 7.03 4.38
CA ALA A 297 3.22 7.97 5.40
C ALA A 297 3.49 9.42 5.03
N VAL A 298 4.66 9.72 4.46
CA VAL A 298 5.00 11.06 3.95
C VAL A 298 4.04 11.48 2.84
N ALA A 299 3.78 10.61 1.85
CA ALA A 299 2.83 10.88 0.79
C ALA A 299 1.40 11.11 1.32
N ALA A 300 0.94 10.28 2.27
CA ALA A 300 -0.36 10.45 2.91
C ALA A 300 -0.44 11.77 3.70
N PHE A 301 0.61 12.10 4.46
CA PHE A 301 0.67 13.32 5.25
C PHE A 301 0.54 14.56 4.36
N PHE A 302 1.33 14.63 3.28
CA PHE A 302 1.23 15.72 2.32
C PHE A 302 -0.13 15.77 1.61
N THR A 303 -0.76 14.62 1.35
CA THR A 303 -2.13 14.56 0.80
C THR A 303 -3.11 15.32 1.71
N TYR A 304 -3.12 15.04 3.02
CA TYR A 304 -4.05 15.71 3.95
C TYR A 304 -3.60 17.11 4.41
N VAL A 305 -2.34 17.48 4.26
CA VAL A 305 -1.86 18.85 4.53
C VAL A 305 -2.13 19.78 3.35
N LEU A 306 -1.79 19.36 2.13
CA LEU A 306 -1.81 20.23 0.97
C LEU A 306 -3.17 20.33 0.29
N LEU A 307 -3.96 19.25 0.32
CA LEU A 307 -5.19 19.15 -0.46
C LEU A 307 -6.47 19.36 0.35
N ALA A 308 -6.38 19.27 1.68
CA ALA A 308 -7.49 19.59 2.60
C ALA A 308 -7.36 21.01 3.15
N LYS A 309 -7.21 22.00 2.26
CA LYS A 309 -7.26 23.41 2.65
C LYS A 309 -8.70 23.83 2.88
N ASP A 310 -8.94 24.64 3.92
CA ASP A 310 -10.27 25.11 4.30
C ASP A 310 -11.02 25.77 3.14
N SER A 311 -10.33 26.58 2.33
CA SER A 311 -10.93 27.24 1.17
C SER A 311 -11.38 26.26 0.08
N THR A 312 -10.66 25.17 -0.14
CA THR A 312 -11.04 24.12 -1.10
C THR A 312 -12.23 23.33 -0.57
N LEU A 313 -12.24 23.00 0.72
CA LEU A 313 -13.34 22.26 1.35
C LEU A 313 -14.63 23.09 1.40
N GLU A 314 -14.55 24.36 1.79
CA GLU A 314 -15.70 25.26 1.81
C GLU A 314 -16.32 25.41 0.42
N THR A 315 -15.46 25.57 -0.58
CA THR A 315 -15.86 25.68 -1.97
C THR A 315 -16.55 24.40 -2.46
N VAL A 316 -15.95 23.22 -2.25
CA VAL A 316 -16.54 21.95 -2.67
C VAL A 316 -17.85 21.68 -1.95
N ASN A 317 -17.93 21.88 -0.64
CA ASN A 317 -19.14 21.63 0.16
C ASN A 317 -20.32 22.52 -0.21
N LYS A 318 -20.05 23.73 -0.71
CA LYS A 318 -21.11 24.65 -1.11
C LYS A 318 -21.85 24.17 -2.36
N PHE A 319 -21.16 23.47 -3.26
CA PHE A 319 -21.69 23.15 -4.59
C PHE A 319 -21.87 21.65 -4.84
N LEU A 320 -21.23 20.79 -4.04
CA LEU A 320 -21.21 19.35 -4.28
C LEU A 320 -21.52 18.55 -3.01
N PRO A 321 -22.15 17.36 -3.16
CA PRO A 321 -22.34 16.44 -2.05
C PRO A 321 -21.00 16.00 -1.40
N PRO A 322 -21.01 15.55 -0.12
CA PRO A 322 -19.81 15.07 0.59
C PRO A 322 -19.13 13.83 -0.02
N SER A 323 -19.67 13.27 -1.09
CA SER A 323 -19.08 12.17 -1.85
C SER A 323 -18.14 12.64 -2.96
N TYR A 324 -17.99 13.94 -3.21
CA TYR A 324 -17.09 14.49 -4.22
C TYR A 324 -15.86 15.15 -3.61
N PHE A 325 -14.72 14.92 -4.26
CA PHE A 325 -13.40 15.33 -3.79
C PHE A 325 -12.59 16.00 -4.90
N SER A 326 -11.71 16.93 -4.53
CA SER A 326 -10.78 17.59 -5.47
C SER A 326 -9.69 16.66 -6.02
N SER A 327 -9.44 15.55 -5.32
CA SER A 327 -8.51 14.51 -5.72
C SER A 327 -9.03 13.16 -5.23
N PRO A 328 -8.88 12.06 -6.00
CA PRO A 328 -9.29 10.75 -5.52
C PRO A 328 -8.46 10.33 -4.29
N MET A 329 -7.24 10.85 -4.14
CA MET A 329 -6.36 10.56 -3.01
C MET A 329 -6.86 11.17 -1.68
N THR A 330 -7.61 12.27 -1.72
CA THR A 330 -8.19 12.85 -0.48
C THR A 330 -9.39 12.07 0.01
N ALA A 331 -10.00 11.25 -0.85
CA ALA A 331 -11.12 10.37 -0.52
C ALA A 331 -10.69 9.07 0.22
N VAL A 332 -9.38 8.83 0.32
CA VAL A 332 -8.80 7.63 0.93
C VAL A 332 -8.67 7.82 2.44
N LEU A 333 -9.11 6.85 3.23
CA LEU A 333 -8.91 6.86 4.69
C LEU A 333 -7.44 6.61 5.07
N PRO A 334 -6.92 7.19 6.18
CA PRO A 334 -5.53 7.01 6.61
C PRO A 334 -5.10 5.54 6.68
N MET A 335 -5.98 4.71 7.25
CA MET A 335 -5.80 3.27 7.35
C MET A 335 -5.62 2.60 5.98
N GLN A 336 -6.54 2.86 5.04
CA GLN A 336 -6.46 2.31 3.69
C GLN A 336 -5.19 2.79 2.97
N PHE A 337 -4.86 4.08 3.12
CA PHE A 337 -3.67 4.67 2.51
C PHE A 337 -2.41 3.93 2.95
N ILE A 338 -2.20 3.81 4.27
CA ILE A 338 -1.00 3.19 4.83
C ILE A 338 -0.96 1.70 4.52
N ILE A 339 -2.04 0.97 4.80
CA ILE A 339 -2.00 -0.49 4.68
C ILE A 339 -1.82 -0.92 3.22
N TYR A 340 -2.57 -0.35 2.28
CA TYR A 340 -2.44 -0.69 0.87
C TYR A 340 -1.15 -0.14 0.25
N GLY A 341 -0.72 1.06 0.63
CA GLY A 341 0.56 1.61 0.20
C GLY A 341 1.73 0.75 0.69
N CYS A 342 1.73 0.33 1.95
CA CYS A 342 2.76 -0.56 2.51
C CYS A 342 2.70 -1.97 1.92
N LEU A 343 1.53 -2.51 1.59
CA LEU A 343 1.40 -3.74 0.80
C LEU A 343 2.07 -3.60 -0.57
N GLY A 344 1.82 -2.49 -1.26
CA GLY A 344 2.49 -2.13 -2.51
C GLY A 344 4.01 -2.09 -2.34
N VAL A 345 4.49 -1.29 -1.37
CA VAL A 345 5.92 -1.18 -1.04
C VAL A 345 6.56 -2.54 -0.80
N TRP A 346 5.94 -3.37 0.06
CA TRP A 346 6.44 -4.70 0.40
C TRP A 346 6.58 -5.55 -0.86
N GLY A 347 5.55 -5.56 -1.71
CA GLY A 347 5.59 -6.26 -2.99
C GLY A 347 6.72 -5.75 -3.87
N GLY A 348 6.73 -4.45 -4.17
CA GLY A 348 7.72 -3.77 -5.03
C GLY A 348 9.16 -4.07 -4.61
N TRP A 349 9.43 -3.87 -3.33
CA TRP A 349 10.71 -4.11 -2.70
C TRP A 349 11.11 -5.59 -2.79
N PHE A 350 10.20 -6.51 -2.46
CA PHE A 350 10.47 -7.95 -2.47
C PHE A 350 10.73 -8.49 -3.88
N THR A 351 10.01 -8.02 -4.89
CA THR A 351 10.27 -8.40 -6.30
C THR A 351 11.65 -7.94 -6.75
N SER A 352 12.07 -6.72 -6.41
CA SER A 352 13.42 -6.28 -6.75
C SER A 352 14.48 -7.17 -6.11
N ILE A 353 14.31 -7.61 -4.86
CA ILE A 353 15.20 -8.61 -4.23
C ILE A 353 15.29 -9.89 -5.07
N CYS A 354 14.13 -10.43 -5.46
CA CYS A 354 14.07 -11.69 -6.20
C CYS A 354 14.77 -11.59 -7.56
N MET A 355 14.64 -10.43 -8.23
CA MET A 355 15.30 -10.18 -9.51
C MET A 355 16.82 -10.04 -9.37
N ASP A 356 17.30 -9.38 -8.32
CA ASP A 356 18.74 -9.22 -8.08
C ASP A 356 19.41 -10.59 -7.91
N LYS A 357 18.82 -11.47 -7.09
CA LYS A 357 19.29 -12.85 -6.91
C LYS A 357 19.39 -13.65 -8.21
N LYS A 358 18.35 -13.57 -9.04
CA LYS A 358 18.31 -14.31 -10.31
C LYS A 358 19.41 -13.85 -11.25
N ASN A 359 19.73 -12.55 -11.24
CA ASN A 359 20.84 -12.03 -12.04
C ASN A 359 22.20 -12.52 -11.51
N GLU A 360 22.38 -12.62 -10.19
CA GLU A 360 23.60 -13.18 -9.57
C GLU A 360 23.78 -14.67 -9.89
N GLU A 361 22.71 -15.47 -9.82
CA GLU A 361 22.72 -16.89 -10.20
C GLU A 361 23.11 -17.07 -11.67
N ASN A 362 22.50 -16.31 -12.59
CA ASN A 362 22.83 -16.36 -14.02
C ASN A 362 24.28 -15.96 -14.32
N GLN A 363 24.82 -14.95 -13.63
CA GLN A 363 26.22 -14.54 -13.79
C GLN A 363 27.19 -15.61 -13.29
N THR A 364 26.83 -16.29 -12.20
CA THR A 364 27.66 -17.39 -11.65
C THR A 364 27.70 -18.57 -12.59
N GLU A 365 26.56 -18.92 -13.21
CA GLU A 365 26.49 -19.98 -14.23
C GLU A 365 27.31 -19.60 -15.48
N GLN A 366 27.26 -18.35 -15.93
CA GLN A 366 28.05 -17.88 -17.09
C GLN A 366 29.55 -17.88 -16.83
N ASN A 367 29.99 -17.63 -15.60
CA ASN A 367 31.42 -17.64 -15.24
C ASN A 367 31.99 -19.06 -15.03
N GLN A 368 31.13 -20.08 -14.96
CA GLN A 368 31.52 -21.49 -14.80
C GLN A 368 31.61 -22.25 -16.14
N VAL A 369 31.14 -21.64 -17.24
CA VAL A 369 31.23 -22.16 -18.62
C VAL A 369 32.38 -21.47 -19.33
#